data_AF-A0A9D5FL50-F1
#
_entry.id   AF-A0A9D5FL50-F1
#
_cell.length_a   1.000
_cell.length_b   1.000
_cell.length_c   1.000
_cell.angle_alpha   90.00
_cell.angle_beta   90.00
_cell.angle_gamma   90.00
#
_symmetry.space_group_name_H-M   'P 1'
#
loop_
_entity.id
_entity.type
_entity.pdbx_description
1 polymer ?
#
loop_
_entity_poly.entity_id
_entity_poly.type
_entity_poly.pdbx_seq_one_letter_code
_entity_poly.pdbx_strand_id
1 'polypeptide(L)'
;MTRFYVDGVMVGASDRKSSTDVYAVGNYQSDNQRFADRIDDVRIYNCAIPTQQIAALAVGNNLAPTAAISASKSGGDAPLTVDFNGTGSSDADGAIVKYSWSFGDRQGAMGAIVSHTYTSPGSHQATLVVTDDKGETDARTVTITVSALAACWSLDDGSGTNALDGACGNNGALVNGPVWTTGKVGGGLLFDGANDSVSVQTAPYAGVVNSFTIAFWAKPQAARTVTAESASGATGTSGQRYAIYPTQGNGAYGAGHAGAGISVGTNGVSVFEHADGYLPSPLVYDAVLTNWTHVAVLYANGRPTLYLNGVAVRTGVASSKTVHPGCSMGGSSYGWYQGVLDDVRIYNGVLSDEALGVLAVGGAPDLDADGIPDASDTDDDNDGLPDTWEIANGLNSRSAGDANGDADGDGMSNLAEYIAGTNPRNSEERFEVSGCGSQDAEYRLGFLTVTGRLYGVLCRSNLFEGVWHELTNNVPGTGGQVEVRDPAVGGTGPQGGAQKYYRIKVKLQ
;
A
#
# COMPACT_ATOMS: atom_id res chain seq x y z
N MET A 1 -11.80 -70.82 2.75
CA MET A 1 -10.62 -70.78 1.86
C MET A 1 -9.76 -69.63 2.36
N THR A 2 -8.57 -69.96 2.86
CA THR A 2 -7.55 -68.99 3.26
C THR A 2 -6.88 -68.44 2.00
N ARG A 3 -6.68 -67.14 1.94
CA ARG A 3 -5.99 -66.45 0.84
C ARG A 3 -4.77 -65.76 1.41
N PHE A 4 -3.65 -65.86 0.71
CA PHE A 4 -2.38 -65.26 1.10
C PHE A 4 -2.06 -64.15 0.10
N TYR A 5 -1.75 -62.97 0.64
CA TYR A 5 -1.44 -61.78 -0.13
C TYR A 5 -0.06 -61.27 0.29
N VAL A 6 0.72 -60.79 -0.68
CA VAL A 6 1.99 -60.08 -0.46
C VAL A 6 1.87 -58.77 -1.23
N ASP A 7 2.17 -57.65 -0.58
CA ASP A 7 2.06 -56.29 -1.14
C ASP A 7 0.69 -56.03 -1.80
N GLY A 8 -0.38 -56.51 -1.16
CA GLY A 8 -1.76 -56.31 -1.63
C GLY A 8 -2.18 -57.26 -2.77
N VAL A 9 -1.27 -58.07 -3.31
CA VAL A 9 -1.51 -58.99 -4.42
C VAL A 9 -1.69 -60.42 -3.91
N MET A 10 -2.72 -61.13 -4.39
CA MET A 10 -2.93 -62.53 -4.02
C MET A 10 -1.85 -63.41 -4.63
N VAL A 11 -1.09 -64.11 -3.78
CA VAL A 11 0.01 -64.99 -4.20
C VAL A 11 -0.27 -66.46 -3.92
N GLY A 12 -1.36 -66.79 -3.19
CA GLY A 12 -1.75 -68.17 -2.95
C GLY A 12 -3.09 -68.32 -2.23
N ALA A 13 -3.62 -69.55 -2.23
CA ALA A 13 -4.82 -69.88 -1.48
C ALA A 13 -4.81 -71.35 -1.03
N SER A 14 -5.53 -71.64 0.05
CA SER A 14 -5.74 -72.99 0.58
C SER A 14 -7.17 -73.18 1.07
N ASP A 15 -7.72 -74.37 0.91
CA ASP A 15 -9.03 -74.78 1.42
C ASP A 15 -8.96 -75.50 2.78
N ARG A 16 -7.75 -75.77 3.28
CA ARG A 16 -7.53 -76.37 4.60
C ARG A 16 -8.08 -75.48 5.69
N LYS A 17 -8.94 -76.04 6.53
CA LYS A 17 -9.55 -75.36 7.68
C LYS A 17 -8.71 -75.60 8.93
N SER A 18 -8.34 -74.52 9.63
CA SER A 18 -7.83 -74.62 11.01
C SER A 18 -9.01 -74.75 11.97
N SER A 19 -8.85 -75.53 13.05
CA SER A 19 -9.81 -75.62 14.15
C SER A 19 -9.45 -74.72 15.33
N THR A 20 -8.40 -73.91 15.21
CA THR A 20 -7.88 -73.06 16.28
C THR A 20 -7.58 -71.65 15.76
N ASP A 21 -7.76 -70.65 16.64
CA ASP A 21 -7.42 -69.25 16.39
C ASP A 21 -5.89 -69.03 16.30
N VAL A 22 -5.49 -67.86 15.80
CA VAL A 22 -4.09 -67.43 15.78
C VAL A 22 -3.62 -67.24 17.22
N TYR A 23 -2.66 -68.06 17.63
CA TYR A 23 -2.17 -68.10 19.02
C TYR A 23 -0.86 -67.31 19.23
N ALA A 24 -0.09 -67.05 18.16
CA ALA A 24 1.17 -66.30 18.23
C ALA A 24 1.50 -65.61 16.90
N VAL A 25 2.26 -64.52 16.98
CA VAL A 25 2.97 -63.89 15.87
C VAL A 25 4.43 -64.32 15.95
N GLY A 26 4.97 -64.90 14.88
CA GLY A 26 6.26 -65.59 14.91
C GLY A 26 6.11 -67.06 15.30
N ASN A 27 7.15 -67.67 15.87
CA ASN A 27 7.13 -69.08 16.26
C ASN A 27 7.08 -69.25 17.78
N TYR A 28 6.06 -69.97 18.26
CA TYR A 28 5.83 -70.31 19.67
C TYR A 28 6.48 -71.65 20.08
N GLN A 29 6.88 -72.49 19.12
CA GLN A 29 7.42 -73.82 19.39
C GLN A 29 8.87 -73.74 19.90
N SER A 30 9.28 -74.77 20.65
CA SER A 30 10.65 -74.89 21.19
C SER A 30 11.67 -75.39 20.17
N ASP A 31 11.38 -75.31 18.87
CA ASP A 31 12.11 -75.97 17.78
C ASP A 31 13.22 -75.10 17.14
N ASN A 32 13.61 -74.02 17.81
CA ASN A 32 14.67 -73.09 17.38
C ASN A 32 14.43 -72.42 16.00
N GLN A 33 13.21 -72.50 15.44
CA GLN A 33 12.84 -71.86 14.17
C GLN A 33 12.15 -70.50 14.40
N ARG A 34 12.76 -69.62 15.19
CA ARG A 34 12.15 -68.30 15.47
C ARG A 34 12.26 -67.38 14.25
N PHE A 35 11.22 -66.58 14.03
CA PHE A 35 11.32 -65.47 13.08
C PHE A 35 12.46 -64.54 13.53
N ALA A 36 13.39 -64.26 12.63
CA ALA A 36 14.66 -63.61 12.94
C ALA A 36 14.81 -62.27 12.23
N ASP A 37 13.75 -61.47 12.26
CA ASP A 37 13.74 -60.10 11.74
C ASP A 37 12.67 -59.26 12.48
N ARG A 38 12.42 -58.04 12.02
CA ARG A 38 11.40 -57.14 12.57
C ARG A 38 10.05 -57.37 11.91
N ILE A 39 9.01 -57.40 12.74
CA ILE A 39 7.61 -57.32 12.32
C ILE A 39 7.05 -56.08 13.03
N ASP A 40 6.30 -55.27 12.29
CA ASP A 40 5.55 -54.16 12.84
C ASP A 40 4.07 -54.28 12.44
N ASP A 41 3.19 -53.64 13.20
CA ASP A 41 1.82 -53.33 12.77
C ASP A 41 0.89 -54.54 12.46
N VAL A 42 1.07 -55.63 13.19
CA VAL A 42 0.25 -56.85 13.02
C VAL A 42 -1.19 -56.62 13.46
N ARG A 43 -2.12 -56.84 12.53
CA ARG A 43 -3.57 -56.74 12.77
C ARG A 43 -4.24 -58.08 12.51
N ILE A 44 -5.05 -58.55 13.46
CA ILE A 44 -5.85 -59.77 13.37
C ILE A 44 -7.32 -59.37 13.46
N TYR A 45 -8.11 -59.75 12.45
CA TYR A 45 -9.52 -59.41 12.35
C TYR A 45 -10.38 -60.65 12.58
N ASN A 46 -11.53 -60.48 13.22
CA ASN A 46 -12.50 -61.55 13.44
C ASN A 46 -13.39 -61.83 12.20
N CYS A 47 -13.04 -61.23 11.06
CA CYS A 47 -13.74 -61.38 9.80
C CYS A 47 -12.73 -61.40 8.63
N ALA A 48 -13.17 -61.93 7.48
CA ALA A 48 -12.38 -61.84 6.26
C ALA A 48 -12.46 -60.43 5.68
N ILE A 49 -11.31 -59.78 5.48
CA ILE A 49 -11.23 -58.47 4.84
C ILE A 49 -11.47 -58.62 3.31
N PRO A 50 -12.30 -57.77 2.68
CA PRO A 50 -12.46 -57.74 1.23
C PRO A 50 -11.14 -57.47 0.50
N THR A 51 -10.92 -58.12 -0.66
CA THR A 51 -9.68 -57.97 -1.46
C THR A 51 -9.30 -56.52 -1.74
N GLN A 52 -10.27 -55.63 -1.98
CA GLN A 52 -10.04 -54.21 -2.24
C GLN A 52 -9.41 -53.47 -1.04
N GLN A 53 -9.77 -53.86 0.18
CA GLN A 53 -9.18 -53.31 1.40
C GLN A 53 -7.79 -53.88 1.69
N ILE A 54 -7.49 -55.11 1.26
CA ILE A 54 -6.15 -55.70 1.40
C ILE A 54 -5.12 -54.95 0.55
N ALA A 55 -5.48 -54.52 -0.66
CA ALA A 55 -4.61 -53.69 -1.50
C ALA A 55 -4.32 -52.33 -0.85
N ALA A 56 -5.31 -51.71 -0.21
CA ALA A 56 -5.14 -50.43 0.49
C ALA A 56 -4.24 -50.53 1.73
N LEU A 57 -4.27 -51.65 2.46
CA LEU A 57 -3.43 -51.87 3.64
C LEU A 57 -1.94 -52.12 3.31
N ALA A 58 -1.61 -52.45 2.06
CA ALA A 58 -0.26 -52.78 1.63
C ALA A 58 0.54 -51.58 1.10
N VAL A 59 -0.15 -50.50 0.74
CA VAL A 59 0.46 -49.20 0.48
C VAL A 59 0.48 -48.51 1.85
N GLY A 60 1.67 -48.34 2.44
CA GLY A 60 1.79 -47.71 3.77
C GLY A 60 0.95 -46.44 3.83
N ASN A 61 0.04 -46.35 4.81
CA ASN A 61 -0.87 -45.22 4.98
C ASN A 61 -0.08 -43.94 5.27
N ASN A 62 0.48 -43.30 4.25
CA ASN A 62 0.91 -41.91 4.37
C ASN A 62 -0.35 -41.03 4.40
N LEU A 63 -0.54 -40.26 5.46
CA LEU A 63 -1.59 -39.26 5.48
C LEU A 63 -1.02 -37.97 4.88
N ALA A 64 -1.73 -37.35 3.94
CA ALA A 64 -1.30 -36.07 3.40
C ALA A 64 -1.14 -35.04 4.53
N PRO A 65 -0.16 -34.12 4.43
CA PRO A 65 0.01 -33.06 5.40
C PRO A 65 -1.23 -32.15 5.43
N THR A 66 -1.32 -31.30 6.45
CA THR A 66 -2.32 -30.22 6.55
C THR A 66 -1.62 -28.89 6.44
N ALA A 67 -1.93 -28.13 5.39
CA ALA A 67 -1.39 -26.79 5.15
C ALA A 67 -2.10 -25.75 6.03
N ALA A 68 -1.32 -24.93 6.73
CA ALA A 68 -1.81 -23.75 7.44
C ALA A 68 -0.97 -22.53 7.08
N ILE A 69 -1.65 -21.40 6.92
CA ILE A 69 -1.08 -20.14 6.46
C ILE A 69 -1.55 -19.01 7.36
N SER A 70 -0.64 -18.08 7.64
CA SER A 70 -0.94 -16.77 8.19
C SER A 70 -0.19 -15.72 7.37
N ALA A 71 -0.81 -14.54 7.21
CA ALA A 71 -0.23 -13.38 6.57
C ALA A 71 -0.27 -12.22 7.56
N SER A 72 0.79 -11.41 7.58
CA SER A 72 0.90 -10.22 8.45
C SER A 72 -0.11 -9.13 8.11
N LYS A 73 -0.40 -8.95 6.81
CA LYS A 73 -1.38 -8.01 6.27
C LYS A 73 -2.31 -8.76 5.32
N SER A 74 -3.59 -8.40 5.26
CA SER A 74 -4.54 -8.91 4.25
C SER A 74 -4.74 -7.95 3.07
N GLY A 75 -4.13 -6.77 3.13
CA GLY A 75 -4.19 -5.74 2.09
C GLY A 75 -3.56 -4.43 2.55
N GLY A 76 -3.43 -3.49 1.62
CA GLY A 76 -2.75 -2.20 1.79
C GLY A 76 -2.38 -1.60 0.44
N ASP A 77 -1.65 -0.49 0.43
CA ASP A 77 -1.28 0.19 -0.82
C ASP A 77 -0.03 -0.42 -1.46
N ALA A 78 0.05 -0.34 -2.79
CA ALA A 78 1.25 -0.70 -3.53
C ALA A 78 2.34 0.38 -3.32
N PRO A 79 3.61 -0.01 -3.05
CA PRO A 79 4.08 -1.38 -2.85
C PRO A 79 3.71 -1.95 -1.46
N LEU A 80 3.08 -3.14 -1.44
CA LEU A 80 2.67 -3.78 -0.19
C LEU A 80 3.59 -4.96 0.16
N THR A 81 4.41 -4.81 1.20
CA THR A 81 5.18 -5.92 1.76
C THR A 81 4.32 -6.74 2.74
N VAL A 82 4.26 -8.05 2.52
CA VAL A 82 3.53 -9.01 3.35
C VAL A 82 4.45 -10.16 3.76
N ASP A 83 4.62 -10.32 5.07
CA ASP A 83 5.22 -11.52 5.65
C ASP A 83 4.19 -12.66 5.72
N PHE A 84 4.59 -13.82 5.22
CA PHE A 84 3.81 -15.05 5.24
C PHE A 84 4.47 -16.11 6.11
N ASN A 85 3.65 -16.80 6.91
CA ASN A 85 4.11 -17.82 7.83
C ASN A 85 3.27 -19.10 7.68
N GLY A 86 3.94 -20.16 7.21
CA GLY A 86 3.40 -21.51 7.01
C GLY A 86 3.73 -22.50 8.14
N THR A 87 4.41 -22.07 9.20
CA THR A 87 4.90 -22.94 10.30
C THR A 87 3.79 -23.61 11.11
N GLY A 88 2.53 -23.16 10.96
CA GLY A 88 1.37 -23.84 11.55
C GLY A 88 0.96 -25.12 10.81
N SER A 89 1.60 -25.45 9.69
CA SER A 89 1.32 -26.68 8.93
C SER A 89 1.82 -27.91 9.69
N SER A 90 1.13 -29.05 9.54
CA SER A 90 1.45 -30.27 10.28
C SER A 90 1.29 -31.53 9.42
N ASP A 91 2.05 -32.56 9.73
CA ASP A 91 1.85 -33.92 9.24
C ASP A 91 1.64 -34.85 10.46
N ALA A 92 0.65 -35.74 10.37
CA ALA A 92 0.22 -36.58 11.47
C ALA A 92 1.05 -37.87 11.61
N ASP A 93 1.63 -38.36 10.52
CA ASP A 93 2.42 -39.60 10.48
C ASP A 93 3.82 -39.41 9.88
N GLY A 94 4.27 -38.16 9.77
CA GLY A 94 5.55 -37.80 9.18
C GLY A 94 5.99 -36.37 9.49
N ALA A 95 6.79 -35.81 8.58
CA ALA A 95 7.31 -34.45 8.70
C ALA A 95 7.17 -33.69 7.37
N ILE A 96 6.86 -32.40 7.45
CA ILE A 96 6.87 -31.53 6.28
C ILE A 96 8.32 -31.23 5.88
N VAL A 97 8.70 -31.61 4.65
CA VAL A 97 10.05 -31.43 4.11
C VAL A 97 10.16 -30.27 3.12
N LYS A 98 9.03 -29.73 2.64
CA LYS A 98 9.03 -28.61 1.68
C LYS A 98 7.86 -27.66 1.88
N TYR A 99 8.15 -26.37 1.72
CA TYR A 99 7.19 -25.27 1.69
C TYR A 99 7.42 -24.48 0.39
N SER A 100 6.40 -24.41 -0.46
CA SER A 100 6.46 -23.73 -1.75
C SER A 100 5.34 -22.70 -1.86
N TRP A 101 5.69 -21.46 -2.18
CA TRP A 101 4.77 -20.34 -2.28
C TRP A 101 4.57 -19.90 -3.73
N SER A 102 3.34 -19.52 -4.05
CA SER A 102 2.97 -18.75 -5.24
C SER A 102 2.16 -17.55 -4.79
N PHE A 103 2.56 -16.33 -5.15
CA PHE A 103 1.94 -15.12 -4.58
C PHE A 103 0.75 -14.58 -5.38
N GLY A 104 0.47 -15.15 -6.56
CA GLY A 104 -0.63 -14.72 -7.44
C GLY A 104 -0.23 -13.68 -8.50
N ASP A 105 1.02 -13.22 -8.48
CA ASP A 105 1.61 -12.22 -9.38
C ASP A 105 2.75 -12.80 -10.26
N ARG A 106 2.76 -14.12 -10.40
CA ARG A 106 3.80 -14.93 -11.10
C ARG A 106 5.14 -15.02 -10.35
N GLN A 107 5.23 -14.51 -9.14
CA GLN A 107 6.37 -14.74 -8.25
C GLN A 107 6.09 -15.90 -7.29
N GLY A 108 7.17 -16.44 -6.72
CA GLY A 108 7.10 -17.53 -5.74
C GLY A 108 8.35 -17.57 -4.88
N ALA A 109 8.27 -18.29 -3.77
CA ALA A 109 9.35 -18.43 -2.81
C ALA A 109 9.36 -19.83 -2.18
N MET A 110 10.45 -20.16 -1.48
CA MET A 110 10.62 -21.40 -0.73
C MET A 110 10.97 -21.08 0.72
N GLY A 111 10.45 -21.88 1.65
CA GLY A 111 10.70 -21.70 3.09
C GLY A 111 9.41 -21.61 3.89
N ALA A 112 9.49 -21.92 5.19
CA ALA A 112 8.32 -21.90 6.07
C ALA A 112 7.87 -20.49 6.43
N ILE A 113 8.79 -19.51 6.40
CA ILE A 113 8.51 -18.08 6.59
C ILE A 113 9.17 -17.35 5.41
N VAL A 114 8.40 -16.50 4.74
CA VAL A 114 8.85 -15.73 3.57
C VAL A 114 8.25 -14.33 3.60
N SER A 115 8.94 -13.36 3.01
CA SER A 115 8.42 -12.01 2.79
C SER A 115 8.27 -11.75 1.30
N HIS A 116 7.19 -11.08 0.89
CA HIS A 116 6.92 -10.75 -0.51
C HIS A 116 6.30 -9.36 -0.65
N THR A 117 6.77 -8.59 -1.63
CA THR A 117 6.28 -7.24 -1.92
C THR A 117 5.45 -7.23 -3.19
N TYR A 118 4.17 -6.87 -3.07
CA TYR A 118 3.27 -6.67 -4.19
C TYR A 118 3.37 -5.24 -4.71
N THR A 119 3.92 -5.05 -5.90
CA THR A 119 4.09 -3.72 -6.51
C THR A 119 2.91 -3.28 -7.38
N SER A 120 1.99 -4.19 -7.68
CA SER A 120 0.85 -3.91 -8.56
C SER A 120 -0.47 -4.01 -7.79
N PRO A 121 -1.37 -3.01 -7.92
CA PRO A 121 -2.69 -3.09 -7.32
C PRO A 121 -3.50 -4.25 -7.90
N GLY A 122 -4.39 -4.81 -7.09
CA GLY A 122 -5.24 -5.94 -7.45
C GLY A 122 -5.41 -6.96 -6.32
N SER A 123 -6.25 -7.95 -6.58
CA SER A 123 -6.45 -9.10 -5.69
C SER A 123 -5.48 -10.21 -6.06
N HIS A 124 -4.55 -10.52 -5.17
CA HIS A 124 -3.54 -11.57 -5.35
C HIS A 124 -3.85 -12.78 -4.47
N GLN A 125 -3.77 -13.99 -5.04
CA GLN A 125 -4.01 -15.24 -4.31
C GLN A 125 -2.67 -15.87 -3.90
N ALA A 126 -2.23 -15.62 -2.67
CA ALA A 126 -1.06 -16.24 -2.10
C ALA A 126 -1.39 -17.68 -1.68
N THR A 127 -0.72 -18.65 -2.28
CA THR A 127 -0.93 -20.09 -2.06
C THR A 127 0.34 -20.72 -1.54
N LEU A 128 0.24 -21.36 -0.37
CA LEU A 128 1.25 -22.27 0.17
C LEU A 128 0.91 -23.70 -0.24
N VAL A 129 1.90 -24.42 -0.76
CA VAL A 129 1.88 -25.87 -0.93
C VAL A 129 2.94 -26.48 -0.01
N VAL A 130 2.54 -27.39 0.87
CA VAL A 130 3.45 -28.17 1.71
C VAL A 130 3.59 -29.59 1.18
N THR A 131 4.79 -30.18 1.30
CA THR A 131 5.07 -31.57 0.92
C THR A 131 5.66 -32.31 2.11
N ASP A 132 5.17 -33.50 2.40
CA ASP A 132 5.69 -34.37 3.46
C ASP A 132 6.90 -35.21 3.02
N ASP A 133 7.48 -35.96 3.95
CA ASP A 133 8.65 -36.82 3.76
C ASP A 133 8.39 -38.05 2.87
N LYS A 134 7.13 -38.31 2.51
CA LYS A 134 6.70 -39.42 1.64
C LYS A 134 6.14 -38.93 0.30
N GLY A 135 6.13 -37.62 0.07
CA GLY A 135 5.84 -36.95 -1.21
C GLY A 135 4.39 -36.49 -1.40
N GLU A 136 3.50 -36.68 -0.42
CA GLU A 136 2.13 -36.16 -0.51
C GLU A 136 2.09 -34.67 -0.18
N THR A 137 1.05 -33.98 -0.65
CA THR A 137 0.94 -32.53 -0.55
C THR A 137 -0.43 -32.05 -0.12
N ASP A 138 -0.46 -30.90 0.54
CA ASP A 138 -1.67 -30.12 0.76
C ASP A 138 -1.40 -28.64 0.49
N ALA A 139 -2.45 -27.87 0.21
CA ALA A 139 -2.34 -26.47 -0.17
C ALA A 139 -3.37 -25.58 0.54
N ARG A 140 -2.96 -24.36 0.87
CA ARG A 140 -3.83 -23.35 1.46
C ARG A 140 -3.59 -21.99 0.82
N THR A 141 -4.67 -21.26 0.57
CA THR A 141 -4.65 -19.95 -0.09
C THR A 141 -5.21 -18.87 0.83
N VAL A 142 -4.63 -17.67 0.75
CA VAL A 142 -5.17 -16.41 1.28
C VAL A 142 -5.21 -15.36 0.18
N THR A 143 -6.13 -14.41 0.29
CA THR A 143 -6.25 -13.29 -0.65
C THR A 143 -5.61 -12.05 -0.05
N ILE A 144 -4.68 -11.45 -0.78
CA ILE A 144 -4.08 -10.14 -0.46
C ILE A 144 -4.65 -9.11 -1.42
N THR A 145 -5.29 -8.07 -0.90
CA THR A 145 -5.86 -6.99 -1.71
C THR A 145 -4.94 -5.78 -1.69
N VAL A 146 -4.30 -5.50 -2.82
CA VAL A 146 -3.39 -4.37 -2.98
C VAL A 146 -4.16 -3.24 -3.65
N SER A 147 -4.17 -2.07 -3.02
CA SER A 147 -4.80 -0.85 -3.56
C SER A 147 -3.74 0.06 -4.16
N ALA A 148 -4.18 1.03 -4.94
CA ALA A 148 -3.33 2.12 -5.39
C ALA A 148 -4.01 3.45 -5.05
N LEU A 149 -3.26 4.36 -4.44
CA LEU A 149 -3.70 5.72 -4.20
C LEU A 149 -3.93 6.41 -5.55
N ALA A 150 -5.19 6.69 -5.86
CA ALA A 150 -5.61 7.32 -7.10
C ALA A 150 -5.75 8.84 -6.96
N ALA A 151 -5.92 9.34 -5.73
CA ALA A 151 -5.98 10.76 -5.43
C ALA A 151 -5.66 11.00 -3.96
N CYS A 152 -4.97 12.09 -3.66
CA CYS A 152 -4.73 12.53 -2.30
C CYS A 152 -4.69 14.06 -2.22
N TRP A 153 -5.76 14.67 -1.71
CA TRP A 153 -5.78 16.07 -1.32
C TRP A 153 -5.67 16.15 0.19
N SER A 154 -4.46 16.38 0.71
CA SER A 154 -4.26 16.55 2.15
C SER A 154 -4.95 17.82 2.67
N LEU A 155 -5.06 18.84 1.82
CA LEU A 155 -5.57 20.18 2.15
C LEU A 155 -4.66 20.95 3.12
N ASP A 156 -3.37 20.61 3.11
CA ASP A 156 -2.31 21.28 3.87
C ASP A 156 -1.69 22.49 3.17
N ASP A 157 -2.11 22.79 1.94
CA ASP A 157 -1.54 23.88 1.11
C ASP A 157 -1.55 25.25 1.82
N GLY A 158 -2.53 25.45 2.71
CA GLY A 158 -2.63 26.59 3.63
C GLY A 158 -2.88 27.95 2.97
N SER A 159 -2.77 28.04 1.64
CA SER A 159 -2.94 29.27 0.86
C SER A 159 -3.13 28.96 -0.63
N GLY A 160 -3.40 30.00 -1.43
CA GLY A 160 -3.55 29.86 -2.89
C GLY A 160 -4.96 29.45 -3.32
N THR A 161 -5.10 29.14 -4.61
CA THR A 161 -6.40 28.89 -5.28
C THR A 161 -6.57 27.45 -5.75
N ASN A 162 -5.63 26.56 -5.42
CA ASN A 162 -5.70 25.15 -5.79
C ASN A 162 -5.48 24.28 -4.55
N ALA A 163 -6.22 23.18 -4.46
CA ALA A 163 -5.90 22.06 -3.59
C ALA A 163 -5.05 21.06 -4.39
N LEU A 164 -3.84 20.78 -3.93
CA LEU A 164 -2.90 19.92 -4.65
C LEU A 164 -3.25 18.44 -4.46
N ASP A 165 -3.18 17.67 -5.55
CA ASP A 165 -3.31 16.21 -5.53
C ASP A 165 -1.92 15.57 -5.50
N GLY A 166 -1.52 15.07 -4.34
CA GLY A 166 -0.22 14.47 -4.10
C GLY A 166 0.00 13.11 -4.77
N ALA A 167 -1.05 12.48 -5.31
CA ALA A 167 -0.93 11.13 -5.89
C ALA A 167 -0.67 11.14 -7.40
N CYS A 168 -1.42 11.94 -8.16
CA CYS A 168 -1.37 11.89 -9.63
C CYS A 168 -1.54 13.24 -10.33
N GLY A 169 -1.48 14.35 -9.59
CA GLY A 169 -1.47 15.70 -10.13
C GLY A 169 -2.82 16.23 -10.62
N ASN A 170 -3.94 15.60 -10.27
CA ASN A 170 -5.28 16.12 -10.55
C ASN A 170 -5.67 17.22 -9.56
N ASN A 171 -4.90 18.31 -9.54
CA ASN A 171 -5.13 19.44 -8.64
C ASN A 171 -6.54 20.00 -8.81
N GLY A 172 -7.20 20.31 -7.69
CA GLY A 172 -8.53 20.88 -7.66
C GLY A 172 -8.50 22.40 -7.57
N ALA A 173 -9.24 23.11 -8.41
CA ALA A 173 -9.36 24.56 -8.32
C ALA A 173 -10.40 24.97 -7.27
N LEU A 174 -10.05 25.85 -6.35
CA LEU A 174 -11.00 26.45 -5.40
C LEU A 174 -11.93 27.41 -6.15
N VAL A 175 -13.23 27.25 -5.96
CA VAL A 175 -14.27 28.03 -6.64
C VAL A 175 -15.18 28.68 -5.61
N ASN A 176 -15.40 29.99 -5.75
CA ASN A 176 -16.24 30.85 -4.90
C ASN A 176 -15.75 31.12 -3.47
N GLY A 177 -14.57 30.61 -3.10
CA GLY A 177 -13.85 31.01 -1.89
C GLY A 177 -13.93 30.07 -0.69
N PRO A 178 -13.81 28.73 -0.83
CA PRO A 178 -13.47 27.88 0.30
C PRO A 178 -12.25 28.43 1.05
N VAL A 179 -12.29 28.38 2.38
CA VAL A 179 -11.31 29.05 3.23
C VAL A 179 -10.36 28.04 3.86
N TRP A 180 -9.06 28.20 3.62
CA TRP A 180 -8.01 27.44 4.30
C TRP A 180 -8.11 27.64 5.82
N THR A 181 -8.09 26.55 6.57
CA THR A 181 -8.27 26.52 8.02
C THR A 181 -7.48 25.37 8.64
N THR A 182 -7.57 25.19 9.95
CA THR A 182 -7.01 24.02 10.64
C THR A 182 -7.91 22.80 10.42
N GLY A 183 -7.31 21.70 9.96
CA GLY A 183 -7.97 20.41 9.78
C GLY A 183 -8.02 19.55 11.04
N LYS A 184 -8.23 18.26 10.81
CA LYS A 184 -8.02 17.20 11.79
C LYS A 184 -6.55 16.82 11.86
N VAL A 185 -5.87 16.76 10.72
CA VAL A 185 -4.43 16.57 10.54
C VAL A 185 -3.94 17.77 9.75
N GLY A 186 -3.05 18.59 10.32
CA GLY A 186 -2.55 19.79 9.63
C GLY A 186 -3.63 20.83 9.25
N GLY A 187 -3.65 21.19 7.98
CA GLY A 187 -4.56 22.12 7.33
C GLY A 187 -5.90 21.47 6.95
N GLY A 188 -6.80 22.25 6.39
CA GLY A 188 -8.11 21.79 5.96
C GLY A 188 -8.84 22.91 5.24
N LEU A 189 -10.00 22.58 4.67
CA LEU A 189 -10.76 23.53 3.86
C LEU A 189 -12.20 23.68 4.39
N LEU A 190 -12.55 24.91 4.75
CA LEU A 190 -13.89 25.30 5.20
C LEU A 190 -14.76 25.67 4.01
N PHE A 191 -15.94 25.06 3.94
CA PHE A 191 -16.97 25.34 2.95
C PHE A 191 -18.18 26.00 3.64
N ASP A 192 -18.70 27.06 3.05
CA ASP A 192 -19.71 27.93 3.66
C ASP A 192 -21.17 27.41 3.57
N GLY A 193 -21.44 26.39 2.75
CA GLY A 193 -22.77 25.85 2.52
C GLY A 193 -23.61 26.59 1.48
N ALA A 194 -23.04 27.56 0.75
CA ALA A 194 -23.75 28.38 -0.22
C ALA A 194 -23.31 28.12 -1.67
N ASN A 195 -22.00 28.12 -1.96
CA ASN A 195 -21.47 27.94 -3.31
C ASN A 195 -19.98 27.56 -3.40
N ASP A 196 -19.33 27.28 -2.27
CA ASP A 196 -17.94 26.86 -2.22
C ASP A 196 -17.73 25.46 -2.78
N SER A 197 -16.75 25.30 -3.66
CA SER A 197 -16.30 23.98 -4.11
C SER A 197 -14.82 23.92 -4.44
N VAL A 198 -14.32 22.69 -4.52
CA VAL A 198 -13.07 22.38 -5.20
C VAL A 198 -13.41 21.61 -6.47
N SER A 199 -13.15 22.23 -7.61
CA SER A 199 -13.42 21.67 -8.93
C SER A 199 -12.20 20.93 -9.45
N VAL A 200 -12.30 19.61 -9.54
CA VAL A 200 -11.29 18.76 -10.18
C VAL A 200 -11.66 18.58 -11.67
N GLN A 201 -10.67 18.29 -12.52
CA GLN A 201 -10.89 18.02 -13.94
C GLN A 201 -11.98 16.96 -14.16
N THR A 202 -12.66 17.00 -15.30
CA THR A 202 -13.70 16.03 -15.65
C THR A 202 -13.10 14.64 -15.90
N ALA A 203 -13.65 13.62 -15.23
CA ALA A 203 -13.39 12.20 -15.49
C ALA A 203 -11.96 11.66 -15.24
N PRO A 204 -11.23 12.07 -14.18
CA PRO A 204 -9.84 11.64 -13.96
C PRO A 204 -9.71 10.13 -13.68
N TYR A 205 -10.81 9.46 -13.28
CA TYR A 205 -10.80 8.08 -12.79
C TYR A 205 -11.55 7.11 -13.70
N ALA A 206 -11.38 7.23 -15.02
CA ALA A 206 -12.02 6.34 -16.00
C ALA A 206 -11.68 4.85 -15.79
N GLY A 207 -10.48 4.54 -15.28
CA GLY A 207 -10.03 3.18 -14.97
C GLY A 207 -10.46 2.64 -13.61
N VAL A 208 -11.02 3.48 -12.73
CA VAL A 208 -11.44 3.09 -11.38
C VAL A 208 -12.94 2.82 -11.39
N VAL A 209 -13.31 1.54 -11.36
CA VAL A 209 -14.70 1.10 -11.59
C VAL A 209 -15.15 0.07 -10.57
N ASN A 210 -16.33 0.29 -9.99
CA ASN A 210 -17.08 -0.62 -9.10
C ASN A 210 -16.39 -1.07 -7.80
N SER A 211 -15.06 -1.01 -7.73
CA SER A 211 -14.26 -1.47 -6.61
C SER A 211 -13.22 -0.40 -6.28
N PHE A 212 -13.56 0.47 -5.34
CA PHE A 212 -12.75 1.64 -4.95
C PHE A 212 -13.10 2.09 -3.54
N THR A 213 -12.25 2.92 -2.95
CA THR A 213 -12.50 3.50 -1.62
C THR A 213 -12.34 5.02 -1.69
N ILE A 214 -13.27 5.76 -1.10
CA ILE A 214 -13.13 7.21 -0.87
C ILE A 214 -13.08 7.42 0.64
N ALA A 215 -12.05 8.05 1.16
CA ALA A 215 -11.85 8.28 2.60
C ALA A 215 -11.47 9.74 2.86
N PHE A 216 -12.00 10.34 3.93
CA PHE A 216 -11.70 11.72 4.30
C PHE A 216 -12.14 12.02 5.73
N TRP A 217 -11.61 13.10 6.30
CA TRP A 217 -12.11 13.69 7.52
C TRP A 217 -13.18 14.75 7.22
N ALA A 218 -14.27 14.71 7.99
CA ALA A 218 -15.36 15.67 7.87
C ALA A 218 -15.77 16.23 9.23
N LYS A 219 -16.02 17.53 9.27
CA LYS A 219 -16.63 18.24 10.41
C LYS A 219 -17.84 19.03 9.94
N PRO A 220 -19.01 18.39 9.78
CA PRO A 220 -20.20 19.03 9.23
C PRO A 220 -20.79 20.05 10.21
N GLN A 221 -21.37 21.12 9.66
CA GLN A 221 -22.00 22.21 10.42
C GLN A 221 -23.50 22.38 10.12
N ALA A 222 -24.03 21.68 9.11
CA ALA A 222 -25.45 21.64 8.83
C ALA A 222 -25.97 20.24 8.49
N ALA A 223 -27.27 20.08 8.65
CA ALA A 223 -27.97 18.84 8.29
C ALA A 223 -28.09 18.70 6.77
N ARG A 224 -28.09 17.46 6.30
CA ARG A 224 -28.48 17.10 4.93
C ARG A 224 -29.97 16.75 4.88
N THR A 225 -30.62 16.92 3.74
CA THR A 225 -31.95 16.35 3.50
C THR A 225 -31.87 14.82 3.51
N VAL A 226 -32.59 14.18 4.44
CA VAL A 226 -32.68 12.72 4.52
C VAL A 226 -33.51 12.19 3.35
N THR A 227 -33.00 11.18 2.66
CA THR A 227 -33.68 10.48 1.56
C THR A 227 -33.91 9.02 1.93
N ALA A 228 -34.85 8.35 1.25
CA ALA A 228 -34.96 6.90 1.35
C ALA A 228 -33.78 6.21 0.62
N GLU A 229 -33.30 5.10 1.19
CA GLU A 229 -32.32 4.24 0.54
C GLU A 229 -32.94 3.57 -0.70
N SER A 230 -32.28 3.66 -1.86
CA SER A 230 -32.77 3.13 -3.14
C SER A 230 -31.62 2.95 -4.14
N ALA A 231 -31.77 2.00 -5.06
CA ALA A 231 -30.86 1.82 -6.20
C ALA A 231 -31.32 2.57 -7.48
N SER A 232 -32.45 3.28 -7.41
CA SER A 232 -33.04 4.01 -8.54
C SER A 232 -33.83 5.26 -8.13
N GLY A 233 -34.05 6.18 -9.07
CA GLY A 233 -34.68 7.48 -8.82
C GLY A 233 -33.68 8.64 -8.81
N ALA A 234 -34.15 9.84 -8.45
CA ALA A 234 -33.37 11.09 -8.47
C ALA A 234 -33.61 11.95 -7.23
N THR A 235 -33.57 11.33 -6.05
CA THR A 235 -33.90 11.99 -4.77
C THR A 235 -32.79 12.91 -4.25
N GLY A 236 -31.55 12.78 -4.75
CA GLY A 236 -30.41 13.60 -4.32
C GLY A 236 -30.34 15.02 -4.89
N THR A 237 -31.39 15.53 -5.52
CA THR A 237 -31.35 16.75 -6.35
C THR A 237 -31.52 18.06 -5.58
N SER A 238 -31.75 18.03 -4.26
CA SER A 238 -31.93 19.25 -3.47
C SER A 238 -31.62 19.05 -1.98
N GLY A 239 -31.07 20.09 -1.35
CA GLY A 239 -30.82 20.17 0.10
C GLY A 239 -29.75 19.20 0.60
N GLN A 240 -28.94 18.64 -0.29
CA GLN A 240 -27.83 17.78 0.09
C GLN A 240 -26.63 18.59 0.62
N ARG A 241 -25.67 17.88 1.21
CA ARG A 241 -24.42 18.44 1.75
C ARG A 241 -23.26 17.63 1.20
N TYR A 242 -23.03 17.73 -0.10
CA TYR A 242 -22.03 16.92 -0.80
C TYR A 242 -20.61 17.32 -0.40
N ALA A 243 -20.02 16.55 0.52
CA ALA A 243 -18.60 16.63 0.81
C ALA A 243 -17.80 16.23 -0.43
N ILE A 244 -18.18 15.10 -1.03
CA ILE A 244 -17.72 14.64 -2.34
C ILE A 244 -18.89 14.69 -3.31
N TYR A 245 -18.76 15.44 -4.40
CA TYR A 245 -19.83 15.62 -5.37
C TYR A 245 -19.86 14.47 -6.39
N PRO A 246 -21.04 13.88 -6.68
CA PRO A 246 -21.14 12.80 -7.65
C PRO A 246 -21.04 13.32 -9.08
N THR A 247 -19.95 12.96 -9.77
CA THR A 247 -19.77 13.23 -11.20
C THR A 247 -20.91 12.63 -12.02
N GLN A 248 -21.46 13.38 -12.99
CA GLN A 248 -22.50 12.84 -13.87
C GLN A 248 -21.88 11.78 -14.80
N GLY A 249 -22.08 10.51 -14.47
CA GLY A 249 -21.39 9.40 -15.12
C GLY A 249 -21.68 9.25 -16.61
N ASN A 250 -22.92 9.51 -17.04
CA ASN A 250 -23.29 9.51 -18.45
C ASN A 250 -22.46 10.49 -19.29
N GLY A 251 -22.32 11.73 -18.82
CA GLY A 251 -21.56 12.76 -19.51
C GLY A 251 -20.05 12.52 -19.44
N ALA A 252 -19.56 11.95 -18.34
CA ALA A 252 -18.14 11.72 -18.10
C ALA A 252 -17.59 10.43 -18.76
N TYR A 253 -18.37 9.35 -18.74
CA TYR A 253 -17.90 8.00 -19.09
C TYR A 253 -18.81 7.27 -20.09
N GLY A 254 -19.94 7.86 -20.47
CA GLY A 254 -20.89 7.28 -21.42
C GLY A 254 -22.10 6.60 -20.77
N ALA A 255 -23.04 6.16 -21.62
CA ALA A 255 -24.31 5.61 -21.17
C ALA A 255 -24.13 4.36 -20.29
N GLY A 256 -24.80 4.33 -19.14
CA GLY A 256 -24.75 3.20 -18.19
C GLY A 256 -23.75 3.38 -17.05
N HIS A 257 -23.00 4.49 -17.05
CA HIS A 257 -22.07 4.84 -15.99
C HIS A 257 -22.68 5.84 -15.01
N ALA A 258 -22.27 5.77 -13.75
CA ALA A 258 -22.62 6.73 -12.70
C ALA A 258 -21.38 7.15 -11.90
N GLY A 259 -21.36 8.38 -11.38
CA GLY A 259 -20.35 8.82 -10.41
C GLY A 259 -20.90 8.75 -8.99
N ALA A 260 -20.14 8.22 -8.05
CA ALA A 260 -20.47 8.17 -6.63
C ALA A 260 -20.12 9.49 -5.94
N GLY A 261 -20.98 9.93 -5.03
CA GLY A 261 -20.79 11.12 -4.20
C GLY A 261 -21.28 10.88 -2.79
N ILE A 262 -20.78 11.67 -1.86
CA ILE A 262 -20.94 11.45 -0.43
C ILE A 262 -21.47 12.74 0.19
N SER A 263 -22.72 12.69 0.64
CA SER A 263 -23.41 13.76 1.36
C SER A 263 -23.21 13.56 2.86
N VAL A 264 -22.57 14.50 3.54
CA VAL A 264 -22.27 14.43 4.98
C VAL A 264 -22.93 15.62 5.66
N GLY A 265 -23.79 15.37 6.63
CA GLY A 265 -24.42 16.41 7.44
C GLY A 265 -24.33 16.10 8.92
N THR A 266 -24.75 17.05 9.75
CA THR A 266 -24.78 16.87 11.21
C THR A 266 -25.73 15.76 11.67
N ASN A 267 -26.61 15.32 10.77
CA ASN A 267 -27.59 14.24 10.95
C ASN A 267 -27.22 12.94 10.22
N GLY A 268 -25.98 12.77 9.74
CA GLY A 268 -25.47 11.50 9.21
C GLY A 268 -24.89 11.59 7.79
N VAL A 269 -24.80 10.43 7.13
CA VAL A 269 -24.17 10.29 5.81
C VAL A 269 -25.11 9.61 4.82
N SER A 270 -25.06 10.05 3.56
CA SER A 270 -25.72 9.40 2.43
C SER A 270 -24.78 9.30 1.24
N VAL A 271 -24.75 8.15 0.58
CA VAL A 271 -24.07 7.97 -0.72
C VAL A 271 -25.09 8.22 -1.81
N PHE A 272 -24.68 8.86 -2.91
CA PHE A 272 -25.49 9.09 -4.10
C PHE A 272 -24.74 8.68 -5.37
N GLU A 273 -25.45 8.25 -6.40
CA GLU A 273 -24.87 7.87 -7.69
C GLU A 273 -25.50 8.69 -8.82
N HIS A 274 -24.70 9.46 -9.58
CA HIS A 274 -25.23 10.42 -10.54
C HIS A 274 -25.05 9.98 -11.99
N ALA A 275 -26.15 9.96 -12.73
CA ALA A 275 -26.25 9.76 -14.16
C ALA A 275 -27.49 10.51 -14.72
N ASP A 276 -27.77 10.39 -16.02
CA ASP A 276 -28.91 11.11 -16.63
C ASP A 276 -30.24 10.67 -16.02
N GLY A 277 -30.95 11.62 -15.39
CA GLY A 277 -32.22 11.35 -14.68
C GLY A 277 -32.08 10.37 -13.51
N TYR A 278 -30.86 10.17 -13.00
CA TYR A 278 -30.51 9.16 -12.02
C TYR A 278 -29.63 9.80 -10.93
N LEU A 279 -30.16 9.88 -9.71
CA LEU A 279 -29.46 10.35 -8.53
C LEU A 279 -30.05 9.70 -7.26
N PRO A 280 -30.11 8.37 -7.15
CA PRO A 280 -30.63 7.70 -5.98
C PRO A 280 -29.60 7.69 -4.85
N SER A 281 -30.05 7.33 -3.65
CA SER A 281 -29.18 7.12 -2.50
C SER A 281 -29.03 5.64 -2.19
N PRO A 282 -28.01 4.93 -2.73
CA PRO A 282 -27.82 3.50 -2.48
C PRO A 282 -27.45 3.18 -1.02
N LEU A 283 -27.03 4.17 -0.23
CA LEU A 283 -26.72 4.02 1.19
C LEU A 283 -27.19 5.26 1.95
N VAL A 284 -27.96 5.06 3.01
CA VAL A 284 -28.36 6.10 3.96
C VAL A 284 -28.06 5.65 5.38
N TYR A 285 -27.38 6.48 6.15
CA TYR A 285 -27.10 6.24 7.56
C TYR A 285 -27.32 7.51 8.39
N ASP A 286 -28.35 7.49 9.23
CA ASP A 286 -28.69 8.61 10.11
C ASP A 286 -27.97 8.47 11.45
N ALA A 287 -27.22 9.51 11.81
CA ALA A 287 -26.45 9.57 13.05
C ALA A 287 -26.16 11.03 13.41
N VAL A 288 -25.83 11.30 14.67
CA VAL A 288 -25.44 12.66 15.09
C VAL A 288 -23.93 12.81 14.89
N LEU A 289 -23.53 13.68 13.96
CA LEU A 289 -22.14 13.96 13.60
C LEU A 289 -21.83 15.43 13.89
N THR A 290 -21.25 15.73 15.05
CA THR A 290 -20.98 17.14 15.47
C THR A 290 -19.49 17.45 15.67
N ASN A 291 -18.64 16.43 15.59
CA ASN A 291 -17.19 16.53 15.69
C ASN A 291 -16.53 15.98 14.42
N TRP A 292 -15.21 16.10 14.35
CA TRP A 292 -14.41 15.40 13.35
C TRP A 292 -14.78 13.92 13.33
N THR A 293 -15.17 13.46 12.15
CA THR A 293 -15.52 12.06 11.88
C THR A 293 -14.76 11.64 10.64
N HIS A 294 -14.00 10.56 10.74
CA HIS A 294 -13.41 9.95 9.56
C HIS A 294 -14.53 9.21 8.82
N VAL A 295 -14.75 9.56 7.56
CA VAL A 295 -15.78 9.00 6.70
C VAL A 295 -15.07 8.25 5.59
N ALA A 296 -15.34 6.94 5.47
CA ALA A 296 -14.89 6.16 4.34
C ALA A 296 -16.05 5.41 3.69
N VAL A 297 -16.12 5.46 2.37
CA VAL A 297 -17.09 4.71 1.57
C VAL A 297 -16.34 3.78 0.65
N LEU A 298 -16.53 2.50 0.92
CA LEU A 298 -15.94 1.38 0.21
C LEU A 298 -16.95 0.85 -0.79
N TYR A 299 -16.65 0.94 -2.08
CA TYR A 299 -17.39 0.23 -3.12
C TYR A 299 -16.74 -1.13 -3.36
N ALA A 300 -17.49 -2.22 -3.20
CA ALA A 300 -17.07 -3.55 -3.59
C ALA A 300 -18.05 -4.11 -4.61
N ASN A 301 -17.60 -4.30 -5.86
CA ASN A 301 -18.44 -4.76 -6.98
C ASN A 301 -19.74 -3.94 -7.14
N GLY A 302 -19.64 -2.61 -7.04
CA GLY A 302 -20.75 -1.67 -7.20
C GLY A 302 -21.64 -1.53 -5.96
N ARG A 303 -21.28 -2.14 -4.83
CA ARG A 303 -22.03 -2.01 -3.57
C ARG A 303 -21.26 -1.14 -2.56
N PRO A 304 -21.84 -0.02 -2.08
CA PRO A 304 -21.21 0.82 -1.06
C PRO A 304 -21.34 0.23 0.35
N THR A 305 -20.27 0.34 1.13
CA THR A 305 -20.24 0.16 2.58
C THR A 305 -19.63 1.40 3.22
N LEU A 306 -20.33 1.96 4.20
CA LEU A 306 -19.92 3.13 4.97
C LEU A 306 -19.18 2.68 6.23
N TYR A 307 -18.01 3.28 6.42
CA TYR A 307 -17.21 3.21 7.63
C TYR A 307 -17.18 4.61 8.26
N LEU A 308 -17.38 4.65 9.58
CA LEU A 308 -17.18 5.85 10.37
C LEU A 308 -16.14 5.56 11.44
N ASN A 309 -15.09 6.38 11.51
CA ASN A 309 -13.97 6.20 12.43
C ASN A 309 -13.38 4.78 12.39
N GLY A 310 -13.22 4.23 11.18
CA GLY A 310 -12.60 2.92 10.94
C GLY A 310 -13.53 1.73 11.16
N VAL A 311 -14.77 1.96 11.59
CA VAL A 311 -15.74 0.89 11.86
C VAL A 311 -16.83 0.88 10.80
N ALA A 312 -17.09 -0.29 10.21
CA ALA A 312 -18.22 -0.49 9.29
C ALA A 312 -19.54 -0.27 10.03
N VAL A 313 -20.35 0.70 9.56
CA VAL A 313 -21.64 1.04 10.20
C VAL A 313 -22.84 0.67 9.34
N ARG A 314 -22.68 0.59 8.02
CA ARG A 314 -23.78 0.33 7.09
C ARG A 314 -23.27 -0.21 5.76
N THR A 315 -23.89 -1.27 5.25
CA THR A 315 -23.77 -1.68 3.84
C THR A 315 -25.06 -1.33 3.11
N GLY A 316 -24.93 -0.66 1.96
CA GLY A 316 -26.04 -0.22 1.13
C GLY A 316 -26.46 -1.25 0.09
N VAL A 317 -27.24 -0.78 -0.88
CA VAL A 317 -27.74 -1.56 -2.02
C VAL A 317 -26.74 -1.50 -3.17
N ALA A 318 -26.58 -2.60 -3.90
CA ALA A 318 -25.71 -2.64 -5.08
C ALA A 318 -26.26 -1.77 -6.22
N SER A 319 -25.36 -1.07 -6.91
CA SER A 319 -25.70 -0.28 -8.09
C SER A 319 -26.16 -1.15 -9.25
N SER A 320 -26.97 -0.55 -10.12
CA SER A 320 -27.32 -1.09 -11.44
C SER A 320 -26.42 -0.52 -12.56
N LYS A 321 -25.47 0.34 -12.20
CA LYS A 321 -24.58 1.08 -13.11
C LYS A 321 -23.14 0.63 -12.91
N THR A 322 -22.29 0.97 -13.87
CA THR A 322 -20.85 1.00 -13.66
C THR A 322 -20.51 2.27 -12.89
N VAL A 323 -20.03 2.13 -11.66
CA VAL A 323 -19.81 3.26 -10.74
C VAL A 323 -18.35 3.67 -10.73
N HIS A 324 -18.10 4.98 -10.80
CA HIS A 324 -16.79 5.61 -10.64
C HIS A 324 -16.77 6.51 -9.40
N PRO A 325 -15.61 6.76 -8.77
CA PRO A 325 -15.52 7.72 -7.68
C PRO A 325 -15.77 9.16 -8.18
N GLY A 326 -16.46 9.96 -7.37
CA GLY A 326 -16.50 11.42 -7.52
C GLY A 326 -15.21 12.04 -7.02
N CYS A 327 -14.85 13.20 -7.59
CA CYS A 327 -13.55 13.83 -7.38
C CYS A 327 -13.65 15.29 -6.92
N SER A 328 -14.74 15.98 -7.23
CA SER A 328 -14.94 17.36 -6.78
C SER A 328 -15.44 17.40 -5.34
N MET A 329 -15.03 18.41 -4.59
CA MET A 329 -15.39 18.58 -3.18
C MET A 329 -16.28 19.81 -2.97
N GLY A 330 -17.01 19.86 -1.87
CA GLY A 330 -17.81 21.04 -1.48
C GLY A 330 -19.18 21.17 -2.15
N GLY A 331 -19.45 20.36 -3.17
CA GLY A 331 -20.78 20.21 -3.75
C GLY A 331 -21.00 21.01 -5.03
N SER A 332 -22.28 21.15 -5.41
CA SER A 332 -22.73 21.87 -6.60
C SER A 332 -24.23 22.18 -6.50
N SER A 333 -24.92 22.38 -7.63
CA SER A 333 -26.33 22.79 -7.75
C SER A 333 -27.34 21.98 -6.93
N TYR A 334 -27.04 20.73 -6.56
CA TYR A 334 -27.93 19.86 -5.76
C TYR A 334 -27.71 19.97 -4.25
N GLY A 335 -26.66 20.68 -3.81
CA GLY A 335 -26.36 20.88 -2.41
C GLY A 335 -24.88 21.16 -2.17
N TRP A 336 -24.61 22.22 -1.42
CA TRP A 336 -23.27 22.67 -1.04
C TRP A 336 -22.93 22.18 0.35
N TYR A 337 -21.71 21.69 0.54
CA TYR A 337 -21.22 21.26 1.84
C TYR A 337 -21.06 22.46 2.78
N GLN A 338 -21.42 22.26 4.05
CA GLN A 338 -21.20 23.26 5.08
C GLN A 338 -20.41 22.61 6.22
N GLY A 339 -19.16 23.01 6.39
CA GLY A 339 -18.24 22.41 7.34
C GLY A 339 -16.81 22.36 6.82
N VAL A 340 -15.95 21.65 7.55
CA VAL A 340 -14.54 21.49 7.18
C VAL A 340 -14.31 20.08 6.64
N LEU A 341 -13.61 19.99 5.51
CA LEU A 341 -13.04 18.74 4.99
C LEU A 341 -11.52 18.76 5.16
N ASP A 342 -10.96 17.57 5.29
CA ASP A 342 -9.54 17.34 5.47
C ASP A 342 -9.18 15.94 4.93
N ASP A 343 -7.96 15.79 4.43
CA ASP A 343 -7.32 14.52 4.05
C ASP A 343 -8.16 13.63 3.12
N VAL A 344 -8.56 14.16 1.96
CA VAL A 344 -9.41 13.47 0.99
C VAL A 344 -8.58 12.53 0.13
N ARG A 345 -8.84 11.23 0.27
CA ARG A 345 -8.17 10.15 -0.48
C ARG A 345 -9.13 9.33 -1.32
N ILE A 346 -8.68 8.92 -2.50
CA ILE A 346 -9.37 7.97 -3.37
C ILE A 346 -8.40 6.83 -3.69
N TYR A 347 -8.86 5.59 -3.53
CA TYR A 347 -8.08 4.39 -3.81
C TYR A 347 -8.72 3.59 -4.93
N ASN A 348 -7.91 3.17 -5.90
CA ASN A 348 -8.28 2.16 -6.88
C ASN A 348 -8.19 0.77 -6.27
N GLY A 349 -9.18 0.44 -5.43
CA GLY A 349 -9.23 -0.80 -4.69
C GLY A 349 -10.11 -0.71 -3.46
N VAL A 350 -10.37 -1.88 -2.89
CA VAL A 350 -11.13 -2.07 -1.67
C VAL A 350 -10.11 -2.15 -0.53
N LEU A 351 -10.08 -1.13 0.33
CA LEU A 351 -9.21 -1.15 1.51
C LEU A 351 -9.66 -2.21 2.53
N SER A 352 -8.69 -2.76 3.27
CA SER A 352 -8.97 -3.65 4.40
C SER A 352 -9.51 -2.86 5.60
N ASP A 353 -10.20 -3.54 6.52
CA ASP A 353 -10.65 -2.94 7.78
C ASP A 353 -9.48 -2.38 8.60
N GLU A 354 -8.30 -3.02 8.52
CA GLU A 354 -7.08 -2.56 9.17
C GLU A 354 -6.58 -1.24 8.58
N ALA A 355 -6.47 -1.14 7.25
CA ALA A 355 -6.07 0.10 6.58
C ALA A 355 -7.06 1.24 6.88
N LEU A 356 -8.37 0.95 6.88
CA LEU A 356 -9.39 1.92 7.27
C LEU A 356 -9.29 2.34 8.75
N GLY A 357 -8.83 1.45 9.62
CA GLY A 357 -8.51 1.74 11.02
C GLY A 357 -7.33 2.71 11.18
N VAL A 358 -6.29 2.55 10.36
CA VAL A 358 -5.11 3.45 10.32
C VAL A 358 -5.53 4.85 9.87
N LEU A 359 -6.26 4.96 8.75
CA LEU A 359 -6.77 6.25 8.26
C LEU A 359 -7.64 6.97 9.30
N ALA A 360 -8.44 6.21 10.05
CA ALA A 360 -9.36 6.75 11.04
C ALA A 360 -8.71 7.30 12.30
N VAL A 361 -7.43 7.04 12.56
CA VAL A 361 -6.67 7.68 13.65
C VAL A 361 -5.84 8.88 13.19
N GLY A 362 -5.94 9.24 11.90
CA GLY A 362 -5.19 10.35 11.30
C GLY A 362 -3.80 9.95 10.80
N GLY A 363 -3.50 8.65 10.74
CA GLY A 363 -2.34 8.17 9.99
C GLY A 363 -2.66 8.19 8.51
N ALA A 364 -1.77 8.75 7.69
CA ALA A 364 -1.66 8.25 6.33
C ALA A 364 -1.19 6.78 6.41
N PRO A 365 -1.61 5.91 5.47
CA PRO A 365 -1.12 4.54 5.47
C PRO A 365 0.38 4.60 5.22
N ASP A 366 1.19 4.03 6.15
CA ASP A 366 2.62 3.62 6.03
C ASP A 366 3.07 3.61 4.56
N LEU A 367 3.38 4.80 4.03
CA LEU A 367 3.30 5.09 2.58
C LEU A 367 4.43 4.38 1.84
N ASP A 368 5.54 4.19 2.54
CA ASP A 368 6.76 3.56 2.08
C ASP A 368 6.91 2.10 2.57
N ALA A 369 6.02 1.64 3.46
CA ALA A 369 5.97 0.32 4.04
C ALA A 369 7.21 -0.06 4.89
N ASP A 370 7.89 0.91 5.51
CA ASP A 370 9.06 0.66 6.38
C ASP A 370 8.67 0.15 7.79
N GLY A 371 7.39 0.24 8.14
CA GLY A 371 6.84 -0.23 9.41
C GLY A 371 6.76 0.85 10.50
N ILE A 372 7.05 2.10 10.18
CA ILE A 372 6.78 3.29 10.99
C ILE A 372 5.55 3.98 10.38
N PRO A 373 4.45 4.18 11.13
CA PRO A 373 3.33 4.95 10.63
C PRO A 373 3.77 6.39 10.31
N ASP A 374 3.35 6.96 9.18
CA ASP A 374 3.64 8.33 8.71
C ASP A 374 3.54 9.39 9.84
N ALA A 375 2.57 9.24 10.75
CA ALA A 375 2.43 10.13 11.91
C ALA A 375 3.64 10.14 12.89
N SER A 376 4.60 9.23 12.71
CA SER A 376 5.83 9.06 13.47
C SER A 376 7.08 8.90 12.57
N ASP A 377 6.89 8.91 11.26
CA ASP A 377 7.97 8.99 10.29
C ASP A 377 8.44 10.46 10.18
N THR A 378 9.66 10.67 9.73
CA THR A 378 10.24 11.99 9.48
C THR A 378 10.61 12.21 8.01
N ASP A 379 10.36 11.20 7.17
CA ASP A 379 10.59 11.13 5.72
C ASP A 379 9.50 10.19 5.15
N ASP A 380 8.25 10.67 5.18
CA ASP A 380 6.99 9.96 4.93
C ASP A 380 6.95 9.20 3.59
N ASP A 381 7.81 9.53 2.61
CA ASP A 381 7.91 8.87 1.31
C ASP A 381 9.30 8.27 0.98
N ASN A 382 10.24 8.38 1.92
CA ASN A 382 11.60 7.82 1.89
C ASN A 382 12.42 8.20 0.65
N ASP A 383 12.19 9.40 0.12
CA ASP A 383 12.95 9.92 -1.01
C ASP A 383 14.26 10.61 -0.60
N GLY A 384 14.49 10.72 0.71
CA GLY A 384 15.67 11.28 1.34
C GLY A 384 15.51 12.76 1.71
N LEU A 385 14.33 13.35 1.51
CA LEU A 385 13.94 14.65 2.01
C LEU A 385 13.14 14.50 3.31
N PRO A 386 13.52 15.17 4.42
CA PRO A 386 12.70 15.12 5.63
C PRO A 386 11.41 15.95 5.49
N ASP A 387 10.29 15.47 6.01
CA ASP A 387 8.98 16.15 5.89
C ASP A 387 9.03 17.60 6.37
N THR A 388 9.72 17.82 7.48
CA THR A 388 9.86 19.16 8.07
C THR A 388 10.59 20.14 7.14
N TRP A 389 11.51 19.63 6.31
CA TRP A 389 12.21 20.41 5.31
C TRP A 389 11.33 20.61 4.08
N GLU A 390 10.64 19.57 3.62
CA GLU A 390 9.74 19.65 2.47
C GLU A 390 8.61 20.64 2.71
N ILE A 391 7.89 20.52 3.83
CA ILE A 391 6.82 21.42 4.22
C ILE A 391 7.34 22.86 4.34
N ALA A 392 8.53 23.06 4.93
CA ALA A 392 9.13 24.40 5.05
C ALA A 392 9.49 25.02 3.70
N ASN A 393 9.77 24.20 2.70
CA ASN A 393 10.02 24.62 1.32
C ASN A 393 8.80 24.44 0.41
N GLY A 394 7.65 24.05 0.98
CA GLY A 394 6.37 23.72 0.36
C GLY A 394 6.42 22.66 -0.74
N LEU A 395 7.33 21.71 -0.63
CA LEU A 395 7.30 20.42 -1.32
C LEU A 395 6.31 19.48 -0.61
N ASN A 396 6.07 18.31 -1.18
CA ASN A 396 5.07 17.36 -0.70
C ASN A 396 5.74 16.11 -0.14
N SER A 397 5.77 16.01 1.20
CA SER A 397 6.38 14.90 1.95
C SER A 397 5.77 13.51 1.75
N ARG A 398 4.86 13.37 0.80
CA ARG A 398 4.21 12.10 0.44
C ARG A 398 4.36 11.78 -1.04
N SER A 399 5.28 12.43 -1.72
CA SER A 399 5.52 12.30 -3.14
C SER A 399 7.00 12.13 -3.46
N ALA A 400 7.49 10.89 -3.36
CA ALA A 400 8.90 10.56 -3.62
C ALA A 400 9.44 10.96 -5.02
N GLY A 401 8.53 11.32 -5.94
CA GLY A 401 8.89 11.85 -7.24
C GLY A 401 9.39 13.29 -7.19
N ASP A 402 9.01 14.06 -6.18
CA ASP A 402 9.30 15.48 -6.09
C ASP A 402 10.74 15.77 -5.62
N ALA A 403 11.41 14.86 -4.88
CA ALA A 403 12.87 14.93 -4.67
C ALA A 403 13.68 15.05 -5.96
N ASN A 404 13.17 14.45 -7.03
CA ASN A 404 13.79 14.47 -8.36
C ASN A 404 13.30 15.66 -9.22
N GLY A 405 12.29 16.39 -8.76
CA GLY A 405 11.80 17.61 -9.39
C GLY A 405 12.76 18.77 -9.23
N ASP A 406 12.59 19.79 -10.08
CA ASP A 406 13.37 21.03 -10.11
C ASP A 406 12.36 22.18 -9.96
N ALA A 407 12.09 22.58 -8.72
CA ALA A 407 10.95 23.44 -8.41
C ALA A 407 11.13 24.90 -8.84
N ASP A 408 12.37 25.37 -9.02
CA ASP A 408 12.68 26.73 -9.49
C ASP A 408 13.29 26.80 -10.90
N GLY A 409 13.59 25.66 -11.51
CA GLY A 409 14.02 25.54 -12.90
C GLY A 409 15.49 25.84 -13.13
N ASP A 410 16.33 25.77 -12.09
CA ASP A 410 17.76 26.05 -12.17
C ASP A 410 18.62 24.85 -12.63
N GLY A 411 17.99 23.68 -12.76
CA GLY A 411 18.62 22.43 -13.18
C GLY A 411 19.16 21.56 -12.04
N MET A 412 19.00 21.97 -10.78
CA MET A 412 19.19 21.13 -9.60
C MET A 412 17.87 20.46 -9.20
N SER A 413 17.96 19.22 -8.69
CA SER A 413 16.78 18.60 -8.10
C SER A 413 16.59 19.05 -6.65
N ASN A 414 15.37 19.00 -6.15
CA ASN A 414 15.05 19.35 -4.75
C ASN A 414 15.93 18.59 -3.74
N LEU A 415 16.20 17.31 -3.97
CA LEU A 415 17.14 16.52 -3.17
C LEU A 415 18.59 17.01 -3.26
N ALA A 416 19.04 17.40 -4.46
CA ALA A 416 20.39 17.95 -4.64
C ALA A 416 20.56 19.28 -3.88
N GLU A 417 19.50 20.08 -3.82
CA GLU A 417 19.47 21.34 -3.08
C GLU A 417 19.43 21.15 -1.57
N TYR A 418 18.63 20.21 -1.08
CA TYR A 418 18.68 19.81 0.33
C TYR A 418 20.10 19.39 0.75
N ILE A 419 20.75 18.56 -0.07
CA ILE A 419 22.15 18.12 0.16
C ILE A 419 23.13 19.31 0.09
N ALA A 420 22.92 20.25 -0.83
CA ALA A 420 23.74 21.45 -0.98
C ALA A 420 23.47 22.49 0.12
N GLY A 421 22.33 22.40 0.80
CA GLY A 421 21.84 23.37 1.77
C GLY A 421 21.35 24.67 1.14
N THR A 422 20.88 24.62 -0.11
CA THR A 422 20.27 25.71 -0.88
C THR A 422 18.73 25.67 -0.78
N ASN A 423 18.04 26.63 -1.40
CA ASN A 423 16.58 26.77 -1.33
C ASN A 423 15.93 26.40 -2.67
N PRO A 424 15.09 25.33 -2.72
CA PRO A 424 14.51 24.79 -3.95
C PRO A 424 13.46 25.65 -4.64
N ARG A 425 13.29 26.88 -4.17
CA ARG A 425 12.38 27.86 -4.75
C ARG A 425 13.08 29.14 -5.14
N ASN A 426 14.40 29.13 -5.18
CA ASN A 426 15.21 30.28 -5.46
C ASN A 426 16.32 29.90 -6.43
N SER A 427 16.04 30.00 -7.73
CA SER A 427 16.97 29.63 -8.82
C SER A 427 18.25 30.46 -8.89
N GLU A 428 18.35 31.49 -8.04
CA GLU A 428 19.61 32.16 -7.79
C GLU A 428 20.50 31.38 -6.84
N GLU A 429 19.99 30.69 -5.81
CA GLU A 429 20.70 29.89 -4.80
C GLU A 429 21.20 28.53 -5.32
N ARG A 430 22.09 28.53 -6.31
CA ARG A 430 22.58 27.30 -6.95
C ARG A 430 24.05 26.95 -6.65
N PHE A 431 24.44 25.72 -6.97
CA PHE A 431 25.83 25.26 -6.98
C PHE A 431 26.42 25.25 -8.40
N GLU A 432 27.56 25.91 -8.61
CA GLU A 432 28.20 25.99 -9.93
C GLU A 432 29.70 25.67 -9.90
N VAL A 433 30.16 24.92 -10.89
CA VAL A 433 31.60 24.82 -11.16
C VAL A 433 32.00 25.99 -12.07
N SER A 434 32.61 27.03 -11.49
CA SER A 434 32.87 28.31 -12.18
C SER A 434 34.11 28.31 -13.10
N GLY A 435 34.84 27.19 -13.26
CA GLY A 435 35.78 27.04 -14.38
C GLY A 435 36.83 25.92 -14.29
N CYS A 436 37.42 25.62 -15.46
CA CYS A 436 38.64 24.83 -15.66
C CYS A 436 39.54 25.51 -16.72
N GLY A 437 40.86 25.59 -16.51
CA GLY A 437 41.72 26.39 -17.39
C GLY A 437 43.21 26.04 -17.42
N SER A 438 43.87 26.41 -18.53
CA SER A 438 45.30 26.21 -18.80
C SER A 438 46.20 27.39 -18.39
N GLN A 439 45.62 28.44 -17.79
CA GLN A 439 46.35 29.40 -16.95
C GLN A 439 46.15 28.98 -15.50
N ASP A 440 47.25 28.87 -14.76
CA ASP A 440 47.36 28.48 -13.35
C ASP A 440 46.90 27.06 -12.95
N ALA A 441 46.25 26.30 -13.82
CA ALA A 441 45.90 24.88 -13.62
C ALA A 441 45.03 24.60 -12.37
N GLU A 442 44.14 25.53 -12.01
CA GLU A 442 43.28 25.43 -10.83
C GLU A 442 41.83 25.06 -11.20
N TYR A 443 41.18 24.23 -10.38
CA TYR A 443 39.72 24.08 -10.37
C TYR A 443 39.11 25.05 -9.36
N ARG A 444 37.98 25.67 -9.73
CA ARG A 444 37.23 26.56 -8.84
C ARG A 444 35.83 26.05 -8.60
N LEU A 445 35.44 26.13 -7.33
CA LEU A 445 34.11 25.78 -6.85
C LEU A 445 33.37 27.03 -6.44
N GLY A 446 32.29 27.37 -7.15
CA GLY A 446 31.41 28.49 -6.81
C GLY A 446 30.12 27.98 -6.15
N PHE A 447 29.72 28.57 -5.04
CA PHE A 447 28.43 28.27 -4.42
C PHE A 447 27.92 29.47 -3.64
N LEU A 448 26.60 29.59 -3.52
CA LEU A 448 25.99 30.63 -2.70
C LEU A 448 25.94 30.21 -1.24
N THR A 449 26.15 31.21 -0.38
CA THR A 449 26.19 30.99 1.05
C THR A 449 25.02 31.68 1.73
N VAL A 450 24.43 31.00 2.70
CA VAL A 450 23.34 31.56 3.53
C VAL A 450 23.96 32.29 4.72
N THR A 451 23.45 33.49 5.01
CA THR A 451 23.94 34.30 6.14
C THR A 451 23.85 33.52 7.46
N GLY A 452 24.95 33.46 8.21
CA GLY A 452 24.99 32.83 9.54
C GLY A 452 25.32 31.34 9.55
N ARG A 453 25.63 30.73 8.40
CA ARG A 453 26.14 29.35 8.31
C ARG A 453 27.66 29.33 8.12
N LEU A 454 28.34 28.27 8.56
CA LEU A 454 29.74 28.01 8.23
C LEU A 454 29.85 26.86 7.24
N TYR A 455 30.73 26.98 6.27
CA TYR A 455 30.92 25.97 5.23
C TYR A 455 32.35 25.41 5.27
N GLY A 456 32.47 24.09 5.15
CA GLY A 456 33.72 23.40 4.85
C GLY A 456 33.63 22.76 3.47
N VAL A 457 34.69 22.83 2.67
CA VAL A 457 34.73 22.22 1.34
C VAL A 457 35.72 21.08 1.35
N LEU A 458 35.29 19.92 0.84
CA LEU A 458 36.12 18.74 0.70
C LEU A 458 36.20 18.33 -0.77
N CYS A 459 37.32 17.72 -1.16
CA CYS A 459 37.50 17.12 -2.48
C CYS A 459 38.03 15.69 -2.39
N ARG A 460 37.81 14.92 -3.46
CA ARG A 460 38.40 13.60 -3.68
C ARG A 460 38.51 13.28 -5.17
N SER A 461 39.30 12.27 -5.51
CA SER A 461 39.58 11.83 -6.88
C SER A 461 38.68 10.72 -7.41
N ASN A 462 37.79 10.13 -6.60
CA ASN A 462 36.89 9.04 -6.99
C ASN A 462 35.55 9.11 -6.20
N LEU A 463 34.41 8.86 -6.84
CA LEU A 463 33.06 8.88 -6.23
C LEU A 463 32.79 7.77 -5.22
N PHE A 464 33.51 6.67 -5.25
CA PHE A 464 33.13 5.46 -4.53
C PHE A 464 34.20 4.99 -3.54
N GLU A 465 35.47 5.33 -3.78
CA GLU A 465 36.60 4.89 -2.94
C GLU A 465 37.53 6.05 -2.56
N GLY A 466 38.15 5.97 -1.38
CA GLY A 466 39.16 6.92 -0.91
C GLY A 466 38.69 7.89 0.20
N VAL A 467 39.64 8.66 0.74
CA VAL A 467 39.42 9.60 1.85
C VAL A 467 39.13 11.00 1.30
N TRP A 468 38.11 11.67 1.85
CA TRP A 468 37.84 13.07 1.55
C TRP A 468 38.92 13.97 2.15
N HIS A 469 39.50 14.84 1.33
CA HIS A 469 40.46 15.85 1.76
C HIS A 469 39.77 17.19 1.96
N GLU A 470 40.04 17.88 3.06
CA GLU A 470 39.53 19.23 3.30
C GLU A 470 40.32 20.24 2.46
N LEU A 471 39.62 21.00 1.61
CA LEU A 471 40.17 22.13 0.88
C LEU A 471 40.15 23.40 1.73
N THR A 472 39.04 23.63 2.44
CA THR A 472 38.89 24.76 3.37
C THR A 472 37.86 24.44 4.43
N ASN A 473 37.93 25.17 5.56
CA ASN A 473 37.02 25.04 6.67
C ASN A 473 36.58 26.42 7.17
N ASN A 474 35.34 26.52 7.63
CA ASN A 474 34.74 27.72 8.23
C ASN A 474 34.65 28.93 7.29
N VAL A 475 34.29 28.71 6.02
CA VAL A 475 33.87 29.79 5.12
C VAL A 475 32.59 30.41 5.69
N PRO A 476 32.58 31.69 6.09
CA PRO A 476 31.38 32.33 6.62
C PRO A 476 30.38 32.57 5.51
N GLY A 477 29.14 32.17 5.73
CA GLY A 477 28.06 32.51 4.84
C GLY A 477 27.55 33.91 5.09
N THR A 478 27.48 34.70 4.02
CA THR A 478 27.09 36.12 4.06
C THR A 478 25.93 36.46 3.12
N GLY A 479 25.22 35.46 2.58
CA GLY A 479 24.15 35.69 1.60
C GLY A 479 24.65 35.90 0.18
N GLY A 480 25.91 35.59 -0.11
CA GLY A 480 26.56 35.87 -1.40
C GLY A 480 27.44 34.72 -1.89
N GLN A 481 27.90 34.83 -3.14
CA GLN A 481 28.68 33.77 -3.79
C GLN A 481 30.08 33.72 -3.21
N VAL A 482 30.54 32.52 -2.87
CA VAL A 482 31.92 32.25 -2.47
C VAL A 482 32.57 31.33 -3.48
N GLU A 483 33.85 31.58 -3.76
CA GLU A 483 34.70 30.70 -4.53
C GLU A 483 35.77 30.03 -3.65
N VAL A 484 35.91 28.72 -3.79
CA VAL A 484 36.99 27.94 -3.17
C VAL A 484 37.88 27.34 -4.25
N ARG A 485 39.20 27.43 -4.05
CA ARG A 485 40.22 26.94 -4.98
C ARG A 485 40.69 25.53 -4.60
N ASP A 486 40.82 24.64 -5.57
CA ASP A 486 41.57 23.37 -5.44
C ASP A 486 42.94 23.51 -6.12
N PRO A 487 44.05 23.57 -5.35
CA PRO A 487 45.40 23.80 -5.89
C PRO A 487 46.05 22.56 -6.52
N ALA A 488 45.38 21.41 -6.62
CA ALA A 488 45.98 20.17 -7.08
C ALA A 488 46.13 20.07 -8.63
N VAL A 489 47.09 20.80 -9.21
CA VAL A 489 47.88 20.34 -10.38
C VAL A 489 49.35 20.68 -10.18
N GLY A 490 50.04 19.85 -9.41
CA GLY A 490 51.50 19.82 -9.43
C GLY A 490 52.00 19.12 -10.70
N GLY A 491 52.36 19.91 -11.72
CA GLY A 491 53.23 19.47 -12.81
C GLY A 491 52.53 18.84 -14.02
N THR A 492 52.72 19.50 -15.18
CA THR A 492 52.24 19.16 -16.53
C THR A 492 50.72 19.14 -16.68
N GLY A 493 50.21 20.04 -17.53
CA GLY A 493 48.78 20.23 -17.78
C GLY A 493 48.04 18.94 -18.18
N PRO A 494 46.70 18.94 -18.11
CA PRO A 494 45.89 17.73 -18.13
C PRO A 494 45.95 17.04 -19.50
N GLN A 495 46.87 16.10 -19.66
CA GLN A 495 46.70 14.96 -20.55
C GLN A 495 46.06 13.84 -19.71
N GLY A 496 44.72 13.86 -19.58
CA GLY A 496 43.95 12.73 -19.05
C GLY A 496 43.01 13.03 -17.87
N GLY A 497 41.82 13.58 -18.17
CA GLY A 497 40.50 13.05 -17.75
C GLY A 497 40.21 12.55 -16.33
N ALA A 498 40.91 12.93 -15.26
CA ALA A 498 40.52 12.54 -13.91
C ALA A 498 39.35 13.41 -13.39
N GLN A 499 38.15 12.83 -13.28
CA GLN A 499 36.99 13.48 -12.65
C GLN A 499 37.30 13.75 -11.16
N LYS A 500 37.03 14.98 -10.72
CA LYS A 500 37.14 15.40 -9.31
C LYS A 500 35.74 15.58 -8.75
N TYR A 501 35.57 15.19 -7.49
CA TYR A 501 34.29 15.31 -6.80
C TYR A 501 34.46 16.19 -5.58
N TYR A 502 33.50 17.07 -5.38
CA TYR A 502 33.49 18.04 -4.29
C TYR A 502 32.29 17.78 -3.39
N ARG A 503 32.45 18.06 -2.09
CA ARG A 503 31.36 18.05 -1.13
C ARG A 503 31.48 19.28 -0.25
N ILE A 504 30.39 20.01 -0.12
CA ILE A 504 30.26 21.09 0.86
C ILE A 504 29.65 20.47 2.13
N LYS A 505 30.27 20.74 3.28
CA LYS A 505 29.73 20.42 4.59
C LYS A 505 29.31 21.70 5.27
N VAL A 506 28.02 21.87 5.50
CA VAL A 506 27.48 22.95 6.30
C VAL A 506 27.67 22.59 7.78
N LYS A 507 28.25 23.51 8.54
CA LYS A 507 28.32 23.47 9.99
C LYS A 507 27.39 24.55 10.52
N LEU A 508 26.34 24.12 11.21
CA LEU A 508 25.49 25.03 11.98
C LEU A 508 26.29 25.53 13.18
N GLN A 509 26.31 26.85 13.39
CA GLN A 509 26.84 27.47 14.60
C GLN A 509 25.71 27.79 15.57
#